data_AF-A0A9J7E4P0-F1
#
_entry.id   AF-A0A9J7E4P0-F1
#
_cell.length_a   1.000
_cell.length_b   1.000
_cell.length_c   1.000
_cell.angle_alpha   90.00
_cell.angle_beta   90.00
_cell.angle_gamma   90.00
#
_symmetry.space_group_name_H-M   'P 1'
#
loop_
_entity.id
_entity.type
_entity.pdbx_description
1 polymer ?
#
loop_
_entity_poly.entity_id
_entity_poly.type
_entity_poly.pdbx_seq_one_letter_code
_entity_poly.pdbx_strand_id
1 'polypeptide(L)'
;MTKNHPSISLTPTPNASHIYRTFPSNIIIHISFLFQVFDYFDKYTFLCEIFDEDADIIVELVLNFFPFDNSCQVINPKKGKSLLRRVQLPTLKREMLQIGNIVNVFSKLLLITDCTPLTKRTLFSKVESTFAMIKPMSSNKHGTIITFIMKKGFRIVRMKNGKISKDFATKLYKHMVGEGMLPIIIDYVTSGEVIGLELVGPNAIAEWRRCLGATDPADAEPGTLRQIFGENILRNAAHGCISVNDAAEMLDLYFGYENGVPRIPFRATYENCTCCVIKPHVLLDGNVGAVLEQITATGKFHITAMAMFSVEIADAQEFYEIYKGVLPAFEGMCIHLAEGKCVVLEIQCIDPNLNCVSEFRQLAGPRDPGLCRQLYPNSIRALYGKTSIQNAIHCTDLPEDGKTEVQYFFKLLAKTQFV
;
A
#
# COMPACT_ATOMS: atom_id res chain seq x y z
N MET A 1 26.73 24.71 50.04
CA MET A 1 25.37 24.71 50.62
C MET A 1 24.44 25.25 49.54
N THR A 2 23.79 24.36 48.77
CA THR A 2 22.36 23.98 48.89
C THR A 2 21.43 25.08 48.37
N LYS A 3 20.38 24.84 47.57
CA LYS A 3 19.82 23.69 46.81
C LYS A 3 18.46 24.20 46.26
N ASN A 4 17.86 23.43 45.34
CA ASN A 4 16.43 23.37 44.93
C ASN A 4 15.97 24.36 43.84
N HIS A 5 15.16 24.02 42.84
CA HIS A 5 14.57 22.80 42.19
C HIS A 5 13.73 23.37 40.98
N PRO A 6 13.09 22.61 40.06
CA PRO A 6 12.82 21.17 40.01
C PRO A 6 13.19 20.45 38.70
N SER A 7 13.09 19.13 38.82
CA SER A 7 13.29 18.03 37.87
C SER A 7 12.25 17.97 36.74
N ILE A 8 12.72 17.80 35.50
CA ILE A 8 11.91 17.41 34.33
C ILE A 8 12.06 15.90 34.14
N SER A 9 10.93 15.18 34.21
CA SER A 9 10.82 13.77 33.88
C SER A 9 10.81 13.60 32.36
N LEU A 10 11.90 13.07 31.81
CA LEU A 10 11.96 12.56 30.45
C LEU A 10 11.41 11.13 30.42
N THR A 11 10.20 10.96 29.91
CA THR A 11 9.73 9.66 29.42
C THR A 11 10.29 9.44 28.01
N PRO A 12 10.97 8.32 27.73
CA PRO A 12 11.34 7.99 26.36
C PRO A 12 10.16 7.35 25.64
N THR A 13 9.67 8.01 24.59
CA THR A 13 8.80 7.42 23.56
C THR A 13 9.63 6.48 22.67
N PRO A 14 9.08 5.34 22.20
CA PRO A 14 9.81 4.45 21.32
C PRO A 14 9.75 5.00 19.89
N ASN A 15 10.92 5.42 19.38
CA ASN A 15 11.12 5.76 17.98
C ASN A 15 10.87 4.54 17.08
N ALA A 16 10.07 4.74 16.02
CA ALA A 16 10.06 3.89 14.83
C ALA A 16 11.36 4.08 14.04
N SER A 17 12.46 3.54 14.57
CA SER A 17 13.66 3.27 13.79
C SER A 17 13.64 1.79 13.40
N HIS A 18 14.12 1.47 12.20
CA HIS A 18 14.28 0.11 11.70
C HIS A 18 15.05 -0.78 12.68
N ILE A 19 14.36 -1.49 13.57
CA ILE A 19 14.95 -2.56 14.39
C ILE A 19 14.72 -3.86 13.62
N TYR A 20 15.69 -4.24 12.80
CA TYR A 20 15.90 -5.65 12.49
C TYR A 20 16.19 -6.36 13.82
N ARG A 21 15.18 -6.96 14.45
CA ARG A 21 15.41 -7.89 15.55
C ARG A 21 16.05 -9.15 14.95
N THR A 22 17.35 -9.30 15.11
CA THR A 22 18.06 -10.54 14.80
C THR A 22 17.47 -11.69 15.61
N PHE A 23 17.30 -12.85 14.97
CA PHE A 23 16.87 -14.11 15.59
C PHE A 23 17.43 -14.28 17.01
N PRO A 24 16.59 -14.50 18.05
CA PRO A 24 17.08 -14.90 19.36
C PRO A 24 17.80 -16.25 19.25
N SER A 25 19.03 -16.33 19.76
CA SER A 25 19.88 -17.52 19.73
C SER A 25 19.17 -18.78 20.28
N ASN A 26 18.26 -18.59 21.24
CA ASN A 26 17.50 -19.65 21.88
C ASN A 26 16.39 -20.24 20.97
N ILE A 27 15.87 -19.45 20.02
CA ILE A 27 14.91 -19.93 19.01
C ILE A 27 15.64 -20.74 17.94
N ILE A 28 16.87 -20.37 17.57
CA ILE A 28 17.70 -21.15 16.63
C ILE A 28 17.95 -22.56 17.19
N ILE A 29 18.26 -22.69 18.48
CA ILE A 29 18.54 -23.99 19.13
C ILE A 29 17.28 -24.86 19.19
N HIS A 30 16.11 -24.29 19.50
CA HIS A 30 14.85 -25.04 19.54
C HIS A 30 14.33 -25.42 18.14
N ILE A 31 14.54 -24.56 17.14
CA ILE A 31 14.23 -24.88 15.74
C ILE A 31 15.17 -25.97 15.22
N SER A 32 16.43 -26.00 15.65
CA SER A 32 17.41 -27.03 15.26
C SER A 32 17.04 -28.43 15.76
N PHE A 33 16.35 -28.54 16.90
CA PHE A 33 15.94 -29.83 17.49
C PHE A 33 14.60 -30.39 16.99
N LEU A 34 13.83 -29.62 16.22
CA LEU A 34 12.54 -30.06 15.66
C LEU A 34 12.62 -30.64 14.24
N PHE A 35 13.83 -30.75 13.67
CA PHE A 35 14.04 -31.33 12.34
C PHE A 35 14.51 -32.78 12.45
N GLN A 36 13.54 -33.69 12.61
CA GLN A 36 13.76 -35.09 12.24
C GLN A 36 12.52 -35.71 11.61
N VAL A 37 12.00 -35.06 10.56
CA VAL A 37 11.24 -35.73 9.49
C VAL A 37 11.57 -35.00 8.19
N PHE A 38 12.14 -35.74 7.23
CA PHE A 38 12.41 -35.25 5.88
C PHE A 38 11.12 -34.81 5.20
N ASP A 39 10.96 -33.52 4.91
CA ASP A 39 9.98 -33.04 3.94
C ASP A 39 10.77 -32.62 2.69
N TYR A 40 10.67 -33.43 1.64
CA TYR A 40 11.52 -33.42 0.44
C TYR A 40 11.24 -32.24 -0.53
N PHE A 41 10.45 -31.25 -0.11
CA PHE A 41 10.00 -30.14 -0.94
C PHE A 41 10.42 -28.79 -0.36
N ASP A 42 10.78 -27.85 -1.25
CA ASP A 42 11.06 -26.46 -0.89
C ASP A 42 9.91 -25.90 -0.06
N LYS A 43 10.22 -25.36 1.12
CA LYS A 43 9.27 -24.62 1.96
C LYS A 43 9.81 -23.24 2.28
N TYR A 44 8.90 -22.29 2.42
CA TYR A 44 9.21 -20.96 2.93
C TYR A 44 8.71 -20.83 4.36
N THR A 45 9.58 -20.42 5.26
CA THR A 45 9.30 -20.35 6.69
C THR A 45 9.39 -18.91 7.16
N PHE A 46 8.29 -18.42 7.71
CA PHE A 46 8.09 -17.07 8.20
C PHE A 46 7.85 -17.06 9.70
N LEU A 47 8.42 -16.06 10.37
CA LEU A 47 8.03 -15.70 11.73
C LEU A 47 6.83 -14.76 11.61
N CYS A 48 5.79 -15.06 12.37
CA CYS A 48 4.57 -14.30 12.40
C CYS A 48 4.19 -13.90 13.82
N GLU A 49 3.45 -12.83 13.94
CA GLU A 49 2.83 -12.38 15.18
C GLU A 49 1.31 -12.30 14.99
N ILE A 50 0.58 -12.67 16.04
CA ILE A 50 -0.85 -12.41 16.18
C ILE A 50 -1.11 -11.84 17.56
N PHE A 51 -2.00 -10.85 17.64
CA PHE A 51 -2.49 -10.33 18.91
C PHE A 51 -3.65 -11.19 19.41
N ASP A 52 -3.54 -11.70 20.63
CA ASP A 52 -4.59 -12.46 21.33
C ASP A 52 -5.32 -11.48 22.25
N GLU A 53 -6.52 -11.06 21.83
CA GLU A 53 -7.32 -10.05 22.54
C GLU A 53 -7.75 -10.51 23.94
N ASP A 54 -8.06 -11.81 24.11
CA ASP A 54 -8.51 -12.36 25.40
C ASP A 54 -7.39 -12.35 26.44
N ALA A 55 -6.16 -12.57 25.99
CA ALA A 55 -4.99 -12.65 26.85
C ALA A 55 -4.16 -11.35 26.90
N ASP A 56 -4.50 -10.35 26.08
CA ASP A 56 -3.77 -9.08 25.91
C ASP A 56 -2.26 -9.29 25.68
N ILE A 57 -1.92 -10.27 24.81
CA ILE A 57 -0.53 -10.63 24.50
C ILE A 57 -0.30 -10.83 23.00
N ILE A 58 0.94 -10.55 22.59
CA ILE A 58 1.43 -10.93 21.26
C ILE A 58 1.92 -12.38 21.31
N VAL A 59 1.34 -13.22 20.46
CA VAL A 59 1.70 -14.62 20.28
C VAL A 59 2.56 -14.76 19.03
N GLU A 60 3.79 -15.22 19.22
CA GLU A 60 4.70 -15.57 18.13
C GLU A 60 4.32 -16.93 17.54
N LEU A 61 4.26 -16.98 16.21
CA LEU A 61 3.88 -18.13 15.40
C LEU A 61 4.91 -18.36 14.30
N VAL A 62 4.99 -19.60 13.81
CA VAL A 62 5.76 -19.94 12.62
C VAL A 62 4.80 -20.39 11.53
N LEU A 63 4.81 -19.68 10.41
CA LEU A 63 4.08 -20.03 9.19
C LEU A 63 5.04 -20.73 8.22
N ASN A 64 4.78 -22.00 7.95
CA ASN A 64 5.41 -22.72 6.84
C ASN A 64 4.47 -22.68 5.64
N PHE A 65 4.97 -22.24 4.50
CA PHE A 65 4.28 -22.28 3.21
C PHE A 65 4.97 -23.25 2.27
N PHE A 66 4.18 -24.10 1.63
CA PHE A 66 4.62 -25.16 0.72
C PHE A 66 4.16 -24.80 -0.71
N PRO A 67 5.03 -24.19 -1.54
CA PRO A 67 4.66 -23.73 -2.87
C PRO A 67 4.23 -24.85 -3.82
N PHE A 68 4.68 -26.09 -3.61
CA PHE A 68 4.38 -27.22 -4.50
C PHE A 68 2.88 -27.53 -4.58
N ASP A 69 2.18 -27.51 -3.46
CA ASP A 69 0.75 -27.87 -3.36
C ASP A 69 -0.12 -26.74 -2.78
N ASN A 70 0.45 -25.53 -2.67
CA ASN A 70 -0.17 -24.35 -2.08
C ASN A 70 -0.81 -24.62 -0.70
N SER A 71 -0.07 -25.36 0.14
CA SER A 71 -0.46 -25.63 1.51
C SER A 71 0.32 -24.78 2.51
N CYS A 72 -0.24 -24.63 3.70
CA CYS A 72 0.43 -23.96 4.80
C CYS A 72 0.27 -24.73 6.12
N GLN A 73 1.17 -24.47 7.05
CA GLN A 73 1.15 -25.00 8.41
C GLN A 73 1.50 -23.87 9.38
N VAL A 74 0.79 -23.80 10.50
CA VAL A 74 1.07 -22.81 11.56
C VAL A 74 1.44 -23.53 12.85
N ILE A 75 2.57 -23.14 13.44
CA ILE A 75 3.14 -23.75 14.65
C ILE A 75 3.28 -22.67 15.73
N ASN A 76 2.93 -23.00 16.97
CA ASN A 76 3.30 -22.20 18.13
C ASN A 76 4.60 -22.78 18.72
N PRO A 77 5.75 -22.08 18.60
CA PRO A 77 7.03 -22.61 19.04
C PRO A 77 7.09 -22.81 20.55
N LYS A 78 6.42 -21.96 21.35
CA LYS A 78 6.42 -22.04 22.83
C LYS A 78 5.64 -23.25 23.34
N LYS A 79 4.55 -23.63 22.66
CA LYS A 79 3.71 -24.79 23.04
C LYS A 79 4.18 -26.10 22.40
N GLY A 80 5.16 -26.07 21.48
CA GLY A 80 5.68 -27.25 20.79
C GLY A 80 4.63 -28.02 19.97
N LYS A 81 3.45 -27.41 19.72
CA LYS A 81 2.31 -28.03 19.04
C LYS A 81 1.95 -27.24 17.79
N SER A 82 1.61 -27.97 16.72
CA SER A 82 1.02 -27.40 15.51
C SER A 82 -0.38 -26.86 15.86
N LEU A 83 -0.58 -25.54 15.72
CA LEU A 83 -1.88 -24.92 15.87
C LEU A 83 -2.77 -25.24 14.67
N LEU A 84 -2.16 -25.26 13.48
CA LEU A 84 -2.79 -25.66 12.23
C LEU A 84 -1.89 -26.69 11.55
N ARG A 85 -2.40 -27.92 11.39
CA ARG A 85 -1.72 -28.97 10.61
C ARG A 85 -1.69 -28.55 9.13
N ARG A 86 -0.73 -29.10 8.36
CA ARG A 86 -0.58 -28.80 6.93
C ARG A 86 -1.90 -28.96 6.20
N VAL A 87 -2.38 -27.88 5.59
CA VAL A 87 -3.66 -27.81 4.91
C VAL A 87 -3.53 -26.93 3.67
N GLN A 88 -4.22 -27.30 2.60
CA GLN A 88 -4.28 -26.45 1.40
C GLN A 88 -5.02 -25.16 1.71
N LEU A 89 -4.45 -24.04 1.27
CA LEU A 89 -5.05 -22.73 1.43
C LEU A 89 -4.98 -21.96 0.10
N PRO A 90 -5.89 -22.25 -0.86
CA PRO A 90 -5.90 -21.63 -2.19
C PRO A 90 -5.90 -20.09 -2.19
N THR A 91 -6.43 -19.48 -1.13
CA THR A 91 -6.50 -18.03 -0.96
C THR A 91 -5.15 -17.40 -0.63
N LEU A 92 -4.23 -18.14 -0.02
CA LEU A 92 -2.89 -17.64 0.32
C LEU A 92 -1.99 -17.75 -0.91
N LYS A 93 -1.62 -16.59 -1.46
CA LYS A 93 -0.72 -16.49 -2.62
C LYS A 93 0.71 -16.21 -2.16
N ARG A 94 1.70 -16.70 -2.90
CA ARG A 94 3.13 -16.47 -2.62
C ARG A 94 3.48 -14.98 -2.57
N GLU A 95 2.84 -14.17 -3.40
CA GLU A 95 3.06 -12.72 -3.51
C GLU A 95 2.64 -11.97 -2.22
N MET A 96 1.77 -12.57 -1.41
CA MET A 96 1.36 -12.04 -0.11
C MET A 96 2.43 -12.28 0.98
N LEU A 97 3.31 -13.27 0.78
CA LEU A 97 4.30 -13.70 1.79
C LEU A 97 5.53 -12.79 1.77
N GLN A 98 5.38 -11.58 2.30
CA GLN A 98 6.42 -10.56 2.40
C GLN A 98 6.55 -10.11 3.84
N ILE A 99 7.77 -9.74 4.26
CA ILE A 99 7.98 -9.12 5.57
C ILE A 99 7.17 -7.82 5.67
N GLY A 100 6.44 -7.65 6.76
CA GLY A 100 5.54 -6.54 7.03
C GLY A 100 4.12 -6.71 6.46
N ASN A 101 3.84 -7.76 5.68
CA ASN A 101 2.48 -8.05 5.24
C ASN A 101 1.70 -8.82 6.32
N ILE A 102 0.39 -8.58 6.37
CA ILE A 102 -0.56 -9.42 7.09
C ILE A 102 -1.08 -10.48 6.13
N VAL A 103 -1.23 -11.71 6.59
CA VAL A 103 -1.86 -12.79 5.82
C VAL A 103 -2.99 -13.42 6.61
N ASN A 104 -4.11 -13.67 5.94
CA ASN A 104 -5.27 -14.32 6.54
C ASN A 104 -5.17 -15.84 6.41
N VAL A 105 -5.12 -16.52 7.56
CA VAL A 105 -5.12 -17.97 7.66
C VAL A 105 -6.34 -18.39 8.46
N PHE A 106 -7.42 -18.79 7.78
CA PHE A 106 -8.70 -19.19 8.39
C PHE A 106 -9.25 -18.17 9.39
N SER A 107 -9.36 -16.91 8.97
CA SER A 107 -9.85 -15.76 9.76
C SER A 107 -8.91 -15.31 10.87
N LYS A 108 -7.67 -15.81 10.91
CA LYS A 108 -6.60 -15.30 11.77
C LYS A 108 -5.64 -14.47 10.93
N LEU A 109 -5.46 -13.21 11.33
CA LEU A 109 -4.57 -12.27 10.67
C LEU A 109 -3.18 -12.40 11.29
N LEU A 110 -2.23 -12.92 10.51
CA LEU A 110 -0.85 -13.14 10.93
C LEU A 110 0.03 -12.06 10.29
N LEU A 111 0.65 -11.21 11.11
CA LEU A 111 1.66 -10.26 10.66
C LEU A 111 2.98 -11.01 10.42
N ILE A 112 3.53 -10.96 9.21
CA ILE A 112 4.84 -11.53 8.90
C ILE A 112 5.92 -10.57 9.38
N THR A 113 6.69 -10.95 10.39
CA THR A 113 7.71 -10.09 11.01
C THR A 113 9.12 -10.41 10.55
N ASP A 114 9.42 -11.67 10.23
CA ASP A 114 10.71 -12.08 9.65
C ASP A 114 10.58 -13.43 8.92
N CYS A 115 11.70 -13.97 8.42
CA CYS A 115 11.76 -15.29 7.79
C CYS A 115 13.12 -15.97 8.02
N THR A 116 13.19 -17.28 7.79
CA THR A 116 14.44 -18.02 7.92
C THR A 116 15.50 -17.56 6.91
N PRO A 117 16.82 -17.71 7.21
CA PRO A 117 17.88 -17.31 6.29
C PRO A 117 17.77 -17.92 4.88
N LEU A 118 17.32 -19.18 4.78
CA LEU A 118 17.06 -19.83 3.49
C LEU A 118 15.92 -19.12 2.74
N THR A 119 14.78 -18.92 3.39
CA THR A 119 13.65 -18.18 2.82
C THR A 119 14.07 -16.78 2.36
N LYS A 120 14.87 -16.09 3.19
CA LYS A 120 15.38 -14.76 2.88
C LYS A 120 16.25 -14.72 1.63
N ARG A 121 17.16 -15.69 1.49
CA ARG A 121 18.01 -15.83 0.31
C ARG A 121 17.21 -16.20 -0.95
N THR A 122 16.18 -17.02 -0.81
CA THR A 122 15.39 -17.48 -1.95
C THR A 122 14.37 -16.45 -2.43
N LEU A 123 13.69 -15.77 -1.51
CA LEU A 123 12.60 -14.84 -1.85
C LEU A 123 13.00 -13.36 -1.86
N PHE A 124 13.99 -12.97 -1.05
CA PHE A 124 14.31 -11.57 -0.80
C PHE A 124 15.74 -11.18 -1.20
N SER A 125 16.47 -12.04 -1.90
CA SER A 125 17.78 -11.69 -2.43
C SER A 125 17.67 -10.55 -3.44
N LYS A 126 18.49 -9.50 -3.23
CA LYS A 126 18.53 -8.28 -4.05
C LYS A 126 17.22 -7.48 -4.08
N VAL A 127 16.32 -7.69 -3.12
CA VAL A 127 15.12 -6.85 -3.01
C VAL A 127 15.52 -5.48 -2.44
N GLU A 128 15.20 -4.44 -3.18
CA GLU A 128 15.48 -3.04 -2.84
C GLU A 128 14.18 -2.23 -2.84
N SER A 129 14.16 -1.13 -2.08
CA SER A 129 13.16 -0.07 -2.20
C SER A 129 13.72 1.08 -3.04
N THR A 130 12.88 1.68 -3.89
CA THR A 130 13.20 2.94 -4.58
C THR A 130 12.03 3.92 -4.48
N PHE A 131 12.34 5.22 -4.44
CA PHE A 131 11.34 6.25 -4.61
C PHE A 131 11.08 6.49 -6.10
N ALA A 132 9.81 6.47 -6.47
CA ALA A 132 9.34 6.88 -7.77
C ALA A 132 8.33 8.03 -7.59
N MET A 133 8.38 9.00 -8.49
CA MET A 133 7.40 10.08 -8.49
C MET A 133 6.88 10.31 -9.90
N ILE A 134 5.58 10.21 -10.07
CA ILE A 134 4.88 10.70 -11.27
C ILE A 134 4.81 12.22 -11.15
N LYS A 135 5.39 12.93 -12.13
CA LYS A 135 5.44 14.40 -12.18
C LYS A 135 4.07 14.97 -12.59
N PRO A 136 3.86 16.29 -12.47
CA PRO A 136 2.59 16.90 -12.86
C PRO A 136 2.22 16.62 -14.32
N MET A 137 1.11 15.93 -14.51
CA MET A 137 0.57 15.56 -15.81
C MET A 137 -0.95 15.33 -15.73
N SER A 138 -1.58 15.08 -16.88
CA SER A 138 -3.02 14.81 -16.94
C SER A 138 -3.40 13.54 -16.19
N SER A 139 -4.48 13.60 -15.41
CA SER A 139 -4.93 12.53 -14.53
C SER A 139 -5.26 11.22 -15.25
N ASN A 140 -5.70 11.29 -16.51
CA ASN A 140 -5.99 10.13 -17.34
C ASN A 140 -4.76 9.26 -17.64
N LYS A 141 -3.53 9.78 -17.46
CA LYS A 141 -2.28 9.02 -17.65
C LYS A 141 -1.85 8.27 -16.37
N HIS A 142 -2.33 8.68 -15.20
CA HIS A 142 -1.87 8.12 -13.91
C HIS A 142 -2.17 6.62 -13.79
N GLY A 143 -3.39 6.20 -14.14
CA GLY A 143 -3.80 4.79 -14.09
C GLY A 143 -2.96 3.89 -14.98
N THR A 144 -2.67 4.34 -16.20
CA THR A 144 -1.84 3.60 -17.16
C THR A 144 -0.38 3.47 -16.68
N ILE A 145 0.20 4.52 -16.09
CA ILE A 145 1.56 4.47 -15.51
C ILE A 145 1.61 3.50 -14.32
N ILE A 146 0.62 3.54 -13.43
CA ILE A 146 0.54 2.61 -12.29
C ILE A 146 0.40 1.17 -12.78
N THR A 147 -0.43 0.94 -13.81
CA THR A 147 -0.55 -0.38 -14.46
C THR A 147 0.77 -0.84 -15.06
N PHE A 148 1.51 0.06 -15.72
CA PHE A 148 2.84 -0.24 -16.26
C PHE A 148 3.81 -0.66 -15.15
N ILE A 149 3.86 0.08 -14.03
CA ILE A 149 4.71 -0.21 -12.87
C ILE A 149 4.41 -1.62 -12.34
N MET A 150 3.15 -1.94 -12.10
CA MET A 150 2.75 -3.25 -11.57
C MET A 150 3.05 -4.39 -12.56
N LYS A 151 2.83 -4.17 -13.86
CA LYS A 151 3.17 -5.16 -14.92
C LYS A 151 4.67 -5.41 -15.06
N LYS A 152 5.52 -4.45 -14.68
CA LYS A 152 6.99 -4.65 -14.62
C LYS A 152 7.44 -5.47 -13.40
N GLY A 153 6.50 -5.87 -12.54
CA GLY A 153 6.78 -6.70 -11.37
C GLY A 153 7.13 -5.89 -10.11
N PHE A 154 6.98 -4.56 -10.14
CA PHE A 154 7.15 -3.76 -8.93
C PHE A 154 5.95 -3.94 -8.00
N ARG A 155 6.26 -4.10 -6.72
CA ARG A 155 5.26 -3.98 -5.66
C ARG A 155 5.23 -2.53 -5.18
N ILE A 156 4.06 -1.92 -5.21
CA ILE A 156 3.82 -0.60 -4.63
C ILE A 156 3.51 -0.80 -3.15
N VAL A 157 4.38 -0.30 -2.26
CA VAL A 157 4.21 -0.49 -0.79
C VAL A 157 3.74 0.76 -0.08
N ARG A 158 4.00 1.93 -0.64
CA ARG A 158 3.40 3.21 -0.25
C ARG A 158 3.03 3.96 -1.51
N MET A 159 1.89 4.62 -1.51
CA MET A 159 1.52 5.58 -2.55
C MET A 159 0.76 6.73 -1.94
N LYS A 160 0.97 7.94 -2.46
CA LYS A 160 0.19 9.10 -2.09
C LYS A 160 0.31 10.21 -3.14
N ASN A 161 -0.82 10.84 -3.47
CA ASN A 161 -0.79 12.07 -4.22
C ASN A 161 -0.60 13.31 -3.32
N GLY A 162 0.01 14.36 -3.88
CA GLY A 162 0.37 15.55 -3.12
C GLY A 162 0.55 16.78 -3.98
N LYS A 163 0.57 17.94 -3.35
CA LYS A 163 1.09 19.18 -3.95
C LYS A 163 2.30 19.60 -3.12
N ILE A 164 3.48 19.57 -3.74
CA ILE A 164 4.72 19.94 -3.05
C ILE A 164 4.95 21.44 -3.13
N SER A 165 5.47 22.04 -2.06
CA SER A 165 5.89 23.45 -2.05
C SER A 165 7.25 23.61 -2.72
N LYS A 166 7.62 24.85 -3.09
CA LYS A 166 8.96 25.13 -3.63
C LYS A 166 10.07 24.76 -2.64
N ASP A 167 9.86 25.04 -1.35
CA ASP A 167 10.81 24.70 -0.29
C ASP A 167 10.98 23.17 -0.18
N PHE A 168 9.88 22.43 -0.23
CA PHE A 168 9.92 20.96 -0.23
C PHE A 168 10.62 20.42 -1.48
N ALA A 169 10.26 20.93 -2.67
CA ALA A 169 10.89 20.54 -3.92
C ALA A 169 12.41 20.83 -3.92
N THR A 170 12.84 21.94 -3.33
CA THR A 170 14.26 22.28 -3.20
C THR A 170 14.99 21.26 -2.32
N LYS A 171 14.40 20.84 -1.20
CA LYS A 171 14.93 19.76 -0.35
C LYS A 171 15.01 18.43 -1.10
N LEU A 172 13.95 18.10 -1.85
CA LEU A 172 13.85 16.87 -2.63
C LEU A 172 14.95 16.80 -3.71
N TYR A 173 15.19 17.90 -4.43
CA TYR A 173 16.17 17.99 -5.51
C TYR A 173 17.54 18.54 -5.06
N LYS A 174 17.88 18.50 -3.77
CA LYS A 174 19.12 19.08 -3.22
C LYS A 174 20.40 18.54 -3.87
N HIS A 175 20.37 17.31 -4.39
CA HIS A 175 21.55 16.70 -5.04
C HIS A 175 21.82 17.26 -6.44
N MET A 176 20.86 17.98 -7.04
CA MET A 176 20.98 18.65 -8.34
C MET A 176 21.42 20.12 -8.19
N VAL A 177 21.84 20.54 -7.00
CA VAL A 177 22.33 21.91 -6.76
C VAL A 177 23.57 22.18 -7.60
N GLY A 178 23.53 23.25 -8.39
CA GLY A 178 24.58 23.62 -9.36
C GLY A 178 24.20 23.33 -10.81
N GLU A 179 23.14 22.56 -11.06
CA GLU A 179 22.57 22.42 -12.40
C GLU A 179 21.71 23.66 -12.74
N GLY A 180 22.01 24.35 -13.85
CA GLY A 180 21.27 25.55 -14.26
C GLY A 180 19.76 25.35 -14.45
N MET A 181 19.30 24.10 -14.56
CA MET A 181 17.89 23.72 -14.74
C MET A 181 17.11 23.60 -13.42
N LEU A 182 17.75 23.59 -12.25
CA LEU A 182 17.08 23.30 -10.98
C LEU A 182 15.88 24.24 -10.67
N PRO A 183 15.97 25.58 -10.85
CA PRO A 183 14.83 26.47 -10.63
C PRO A 183 13.64 26.13 -11.53
N ILE A 184 13.90 25.76 -12.79
CA ILE A 184 12.89 25.40 -13.78
C ILE A 184 12.22 24.07 -13.41
N ILE A 185 13.01 23.10 -12.92
CA ILE A 185 12.50 21.83 -12.41
C ILE A 185 11.58 22.07 -11.21
N ILE A 186 12.00 22.88 -10.24
CA ILE A 186 11.22 23.22 -9.04
C ILE A 186 9.88 23.87 -9.44
N ASP A 187 9.91 24.86 -10.34
CA ASP A 187 8.69 25.52 -10.81
C ASP A 187 7.74 24.54 -11.51
N TYR A 188 8.26 23.62 -12.32
CA TYR A 188 7.43 22.60 -12.96
C TYR A 188 6.82 21.62 -11.95
N VAL A 189 7.62 21.00 -11.07
CA VAL A 189 7.10 19.97 -10.16
C VAL A 189 6.14 20.51 -9.11
N THR A 190 6.20 21.82 -8.82
CA THR A 190 5.27 22.52 -7.91
C THR A 190 4.03 23.07 -8.60
N SER A 191 3.99 23.06 -9.94
CA SER A 191 2.86 23.59 -10.74
C SER A 191 1.57 22.78 -10.58
N GLY A 192 1.67 21.51 -10.21
CA GLY A 192 0.53 20.60 -10.14
C GLY A 192 0.68 19.49 -9.11
N GLU A 193 -0.16 18.48 -9.26
CA GLU A 193 -0.13 17.29 -8.41
C GLU A 193 1.02 16.36 -8.80
N VAL A 194 1.63 15.75 -7.81
CA VAL A 194 2.57 14.64 -7.99
C VAL A 194 2.05 13.40 -7.28
N ILE A 195 2.44 12.21 -7.77
CA ILE A 195 2.16 10.94 -7.10
C ILE A 195 3.49 10.31 -6.71
N GLY A 196 3.76 10.27 -5.41
CA GLY A 196 4.90 9.56 -4.85
C GLY A 196 4.56 8.10 -4.60
N LEU A 197 5.52 7.23 -4.89
CA LEU A 197 5.43 5.78 -4.80
C LEU A 197 6.70 5.25 -4.15
N GLU A 198 6.55 4.30 -3.22
CA GLU A 198 7.64 3.39 -2.87
C GLU A 198 7.47 2.09 -3.65
N LEU A 199 8.45 1.81 -4.51
CA LEU A 199 8.50 0.61 -5.31
C LEU A 199 9.49 -0.37 -4.71
N VAL A 200 9.05 -1.61 -4.52
CA VAL A 200 9.89 -2.71 -4.01
C VAL A 200 9.97 -3.81 -5.05
N GLY A 201 11.19 -4.31 -5.25
CA GLY A 201 11.44 -5.42 -6.17
C GLY A 201 12.93 -5.75 -6.28
N PRO A 202 13.29 -6.80 -7.03
CA PRO A 202 14.68 -7.14 -7.30
C PRO A 202 15.40 -6.00 -8.04
N ASN A 203 16.50 -5.50 -7.49
CA ASN A 203 17.29 -4.38 -8.02
C ASN A 203 16.41 -3.16 -8.39
N ALA A 204 15.44 -2.82 -7.52
CA ALA A 204 14.35 -1.92 -7.84
C ALA A 204 14.81 -0.57 -8.42
N ILE A 205 15.93 -0.03 -7.95
CA ILE A 205 16.48 1.25 -8.42
C ILE A 205 16.91 1.14 -9.88
N ALA A 206 17.73 0.14 -10.20
CA ALA A 206 18.22 -0.08 -11.56
C ALA A 206 17.07 -0.40 -12.53
N GLU A 207 16.15 -1.26 -12.10
CA GLU A 207 14.98 -1.62 -12.90
C GLU A 207 14.04 -0.44 -13.12
N TRP A 208 13.86 0.44 -12.12
CA TRP A 208 13.02 1.61 -12.28
C TRP A 208 13.64 2.61 -13.26
N ARG A 209 14.95 2.83 -13.17
CA ARG A 209 15.68 3.66 -14.14
C ARG A 209 15.58 3.12 -15.57
N ARG A 210 15.69 1.80 -15.74
CA ARG A 210 15.49 1.14 -17.05
C ARG A 210 14.07 1.34 -17.57
N CYS A 211 13.07 1.28 -16.70
CA CYS A 211 11.68 1.55 -17.04
C CYS A 211 11.44 3.01 -17.44
N LEU A 212 12.15 3.96 -16.83
CA LEU A 212 12.07 5.37 -17.17
C LEU A 212 12.65 5.66 -18.56
N GLY A 213 13.82 5.11 -18.89
CA GLY A 213 14.56 5.46 -20.12
C GLY A 213 15.39 6.75 -19.96
N ALA A 214 15.96 7.21 -21.07
CA ALA A 214 16.77 8.44 -21.11
C ALA A 214 15.99 9.67 -20.59
N THR A 215 16.68 10.64 -19.99
CA THR A 215 16.04 11.82 -19.37
C THR A 215 15.27 12.66 -20.39
N ASP A 216 15.82 12.81 -21.61
CA ASP A 216 15.11 13.38 -22.74
C ASP A 216 14.24 12.29 -23.41
N PRO A 217 12.90 12.48 -23.50
CA PRO A 217 12.02 11.59 -24.25
C PRO A 217 12.46 11.32 -25.68
N ALA A 218 13.13 12.27 -26.34
CA ALA A 218 13.61 12.10 -27.72
C ALA A 218 14.72 11.04 -27.85
N ASP A 219 15.49 10.83 -26.79
CA ASP A 219 16.59 9.86 -26.72
C ASP A 219 16.17 8.57 -25.99
N ALA A 220 14.93 8.48 -25.53
CA ALA A 220 14.45 7.37 -24.74
C ALA A 220 14.03 6.18 -25.61
N GLU A 221 14.48 4.97 -25.24
CA GLU A 221 14.18 3.76 -25.98
C GLU A 221 12.67 3.49 -26.09
N PRO A 222 12.19 2.91 -27.22
CA PRO A 222 10.79 2.55 -27.41
C PRO A 222 10.24 1.70 -26.27
N GLY A 223 9.07 2.07 -25.75
CA GLY A 223 8.40 1.33 -24.68
C GLY A 223 8.82 1.72 -23.26
N THR A 224 9.72 2.70 -23.10
CA THR A 224 10.03 3.31 -21.79
C THR A 224 9.00 4.38 -21.42
N LEU A 225 8.84 4.67 -20.12
CA LEU A 225 7.84 5.64 -19.66
C LEU A 225 8.09 7.05 -20.22
N ARG A 226 9.35 7.46 -20.33
CA ARG A 226 9.69 8.78 -20.87
C ARG A 226 9.41 8.87 -22.35
N GLN A 227 9.65 7.81 -23.11
CA GLN A 227 9.31 7.77 -24.53
C GLN A 227 7.78 7.78 -24.77
N ILE A 228 7.01 7.06 -23.95
CA ILE A 228 5.55 6.95 -24.12
C ILE A 228 4.82 8.22 -23.64
N PHE A 229 5.23 8.78 -22.48
CA PHE A 229 4.46 9.80 -21.78
C PHE A 229 5.16 11.15 -21.64
N GLY A 230 6.46 11.23 -21.90
CA GLY A 230 7.25 12.45 -21.80
C GLY A 230 7.02 13.38 -22.98
N GLU A 231 6.99 14.68 -22.70
CA GLU A 231 6.82 15.72 -23.74
C GLU A 231 8.13 16.37 -24.12
N ASN A 232 9.06 16.50 -23.17
CA ASN A 232 10.41 17.03 -23.34
C ASN A 232 11.25 16.72 -22.09
N ILE A 233 12.53 17.14 -22.08
CA ILE A 233 13.48 16.91 -20.98
C ILE A 233 12.96 17.36 -19.60
N LEU A 234 12.16 18.44 -19.51
CA LEU A 234 11.57 18.94 -18.27
C LEU A 234 10.34 18.09 -17.88
N ARG A 235 9.40 17.93 -18.83
CA ARG A 235 8.14 17.20 -18.69
C ARG A 235 8.28 15.74 -19.10
N ASN A 236 9.23 15.04 -18.50
CA ASN A 236 9.58 13.65 -18.82
C ASN A 236 8.80 12.61 -17.99
N ALA A 237 7.54 12.88 -17.67
CA ALA A 237 6.61 11.98 -16.95
C ALA A 237 6.95 11.58 -15.51
N ALA A 238 8.16 11.08 -15.20
CA ALA A 238 8.48 10.52 -13.90
C ALA A 238 9.95 10.65 -13.48
N HIS A 239 10.15 10.66 -12.17
CA HIS A 239 11.44 10.69 -11.48
C HIS A 239 11.77 9.32 -10.87
N GLY A 240 13.07 9.02 -10.77
CA GLY A 240 13.59 7.83 -10.10
C GLY A 240 14.98 8.08 -9.54
N CYS A 241 15.24 7.49 -8.38
CA CYS A 241 16.50 7.67 -7.66
C CYS A 241 17.70 7.06 -8.38
N ILE A 242 18.89 7.54 -8.01
CA ILE A 242 20.15 7.10 -8.61
C ILE A 242 20.94 6.13 -7.72
N SER A 243 20.60 6.06 -6.44
CA SER A 243 21.27 5.21 -5.44
C SER A 243 20.32 4.81 -4.31
N VAL A 244 20.72 3.82 -3.50
CA VAL A 244 19.97 3.36 -2.32
C VAL A 244 19.83 4.48 -1.28
N ASN A 245 20.88 5.27 -1.08
CA ASN A 245 20.85 6.38 -0.13
C ASN A 245 19.87 7.49 -0.58
N ASP A 246 19.92 7.85 -1.86
CA ASP A 246 19.00 8.82 -2.47
C ASP A 246 17.54 8.36 -2.35
N ALA A 247 17.28 7.07 -2.62
CA ALA A 247 15.96 6.48 -2.41
C ALA A 247 15.49 6.56 -0.96
N ALA A 248 16.34 6.19 0.01
CA ALA A 248 15.97 6.22 1.42
C ALA A 248 15.63 7.65 1.90
N GLU A 249 16.46 8.63 1.53
CA GLU A 249 16.22 10.04 1.88
C GLU A 249 14.94 10.60 1.24
N MET A 250 14.70 10.32 -0.04
CA MET A 250 13.48 10.78 -0.72
C MET A 250 12.22 10.11 -0.18
N LEU A 251 12.29 8.83 0.16
CA LEU A 251 11.18 8.10 0.80
C LEU A 251 10.83 8.71 2.16
N ASP A 252 11.84 8.99 2.99
CA ASP A 252 11.64 9.67 4.28
C ASP A 252 11.11 11.09 4.10
N LEU A 253 11.61 11.84 3.12
CA LEU A 253 11.10 13.18 2.84
C LEU A 253 9.63 13.17 2.41
N TYR A 254 9.27 12.33 1.43
CA TYR A 254 7.94 12.36 0.82
C TYR A 254 6.86 11.74 1.73
N PHE A 255 7.16 10.62 2.38
CA PHE A 255 6.21 9.90 3.21
C PHE A 255 6.38 10.13 4.71
N GLY A 256 7.42 10.86 5.12
CA GLY A 256 7.69 11.15 6.52
C GLY A 256 6.79 12.24 7.10
N TYR A 257 6.85 12.32 8.42
CA TYR A 257 6.05 13.20 9.24
C TYR A 257 6.95 14.20 9.97
N GLU A 258 6.35 15.33 10.35
CA GLU A 258 6.97 16.37 11.18
C GLU A 258 5.93 16.79 12.22
N ASN A 259 6.25 16.61 13.50
CA ASN A 259 5.34 16.89 14.63
C ASN A 259 3.97 16.19 14.51
N GLY A 260 3.94 14.94 14.07
CA GLY A 260 2.70 14.17 13.89
C GLY A 260 1.86 14.57 12.68
N VAL A 261 2.39 15.44 11.80
CA VAL A 261 1.72 15.89 10.57
C VAL A 261 2.53 15.39 9.35
N PRO A 262 1.88 14.89 8.28
CA PRO A 262 2.60 14.51 7.08
C PRO A 262 3.36 15.70 6.47
N ARG A 263 4.64 15.53 6.12
CA ARG A 263 5.45 16.60 5.48
C ARG A 263 4.84 17.11 4.18
N ILE A 264 4.15 16.21 3.45
CA ILE A 264 3.29 16.57 2.32
C ILE A 264 1.84 16.33 2.77
N PRO A 265 1.01 17.37 2.92
CA PRO A 265 -0.39 17.20 3.29
C PRO A 265 -1.17 16.32 2.30
N PHE A 266 -2.18 15.60 2.79
CA PHE A 266 -3.15 14.97 1.89
C PHE A 266 -3.98 16.03 1.17
N ARG A 267 -4.40 15.72 -0.05
CA ARG A 267 -5.16 16.63 -0.90
C ARG A 267 -6.68 16.59 -0.70
N ALA A 268 -7.15 15.81 0.29
CA ALA A 268 -8.58 15.61 0.53
C ALA A 268 -9.24 16.95 0.91
N THR A 269 -10.33 17.29 0.22
CA THR A 269 -11.08 18.54 0.37
C THR A 269 -12.26 18.38 1.33
N TYR A 270 -12.81 17.17 1.45
CA TYR A 270 -13.96 16.81 2.27
C TYR A 270 -15.27 17.49 1.84
N GLU A 271 -15.39 17.86 0.57
CA GLU A 271 -16.52 18.61 0.01
C GLU A 271 -17.10 17.90 -1.22
N ASN A 272 -18.43 17.77 -1.30
CA ASN A 272 -19.17 17.07 -2.38
C ASN A 272 -18.42 15.86 -2.97
N CYS A 273 -18.00 14.94 -2.09
CA CYS A 273 -17.11 13.86 -2.45
C CYS A 273 -17.70 12.50 -2.07
N THR A 274 -17.14 11.45 -2.66
CA THR A 274 -17.35 10.06 -2.26
C THR A 274 -16.01 9.44 -1.88
N CYS A 275 -16.02 8.58 -0.88
CA CYS A 275 -14.91 7.72 -0.54
C CYS A 275 -14.96 6.47 -1.43
N CYS A 276 -13.84 6.13 -2.05
CA CYS A 276 -13.65 4.86 -2.74
C CYS A 276 -12.45 4.13 -2.16
N VAL A 277 -12.64 2.91 -1.68
CA VAL A 277 -11.54 2.04 -1.20
C VAL A 277 -11.33 0.92 -2.20
N ILE A 278 -10.21 0.97 -2.92
CA ILE A 278 -9.71 -0.12 -3.75
C ILE A 278 -9.16 -1.20 -2.83
N LYS A 279 -9.83 -2.35 -2.80
CA LYS A 279 -9.59 -3.41 -1.81
C LYS A 279 -8.31 -4.22 -2.07
N PRO A 280 -7.75 -4.90 -1.05
CA PRO A 280 -6.46 -5.58 -1.15
C PRO A 280 -6.31 -6.56 -2.32
N HIS A 281 -7.35 -7.32 -2.66
CA HIS A 281 -7.29 -8.25 -3.79
C HIS A 281 -7.05 -7.58 -5.14
N VAL A 282 -7.54 -6.35 -5.34
CA VAL A 282 -7.32 -5.58 -6.58
C VAL A 282 -5.86 -5.15 -6.68
N LEU A 283 -5.25 -4.78 -5.55
CA LEU A 283 -3.82 -4.47 -5.47
C LEU A 283 -2.98 -5.72 -5.81
N LEU A 284 -3.32 -6.85 -5.18
CA LEU A 284 -2.62 -8.11 -5.39
C LEU A 284 -2.74 -8.63 -6.83
N ASP A 285 -3.86 -8.38 -7.51
CA ASP A 285 -4.05 -8.77 -8.91
C ASP A 285 -3.44 -7.76 -9.90
N GLY A 286 -2.85 -6.66 -9.44
CA GLY A 286 -2.21 -5.68 -10.33
C GLY A 286 -3.16 -4.68 -11.00
N ASN A 287 -4.39 -4.55 -10.50
CA ASN A 287 -5.49 -3.85 -11.20
C ASN A 287 -5.77 -2.44 -10.68
N VAL A 288 -4.96 -1.89 -9.76
CA VAL A 288 -5.15 -0.53 -9.23
C VAL A 288 -5.19 0.50 -10.34
N GLY A 289 -4.18 0.46 -11.22
CA GLY A 289 -4.08 1.41 -12.32
C GLY A 289 -5.28 1.33 -13.29
N ALA A 290 -5.78 0.14 -13.56
CA ALA A 290 -6.94 -0.07 -14.43
C ALA A 290 -8.24 0.49 -13.81
N VAL A 291 -8.42 0.36 -12.48
CA VAL A 291 -9.53 1.00 -11.76
C VAL A 291 -9.43 2.52 -11.84
N LEU A 292 -8.24 3.10 -11.60
CA LEU A 292 -8.02 4.55 -11.69
C LEU A 292 -8.27 5.08 -13.11
N GLU A 293 -7.84 4.34 -14.13
CA GLU A 293 -8.09 4.66 -15.53
C GLU A 293 -9.59 4.63 -15.83
N GLN A 294 -10.31 3.60 -15.38
CA GLN A 294 -11.76 3.51 -15.57
C GLN A 294 -12.51 4.70 -14.93
N ILE A 295 -12.10 5.14 -13.74
CA ILE A 295 -12.71 6.31 -13.06
C ILE A 295 -12.48 7.58 -13.88
N THR A 296 -11.23 7.84 -14.28
CA THR A 296 -10.84 9.07 -14.97
C THR A 296 -11.32 9.11 -16.43
N ALA A 297 -11.38 7.96 -17.10
CA ALA A 297 -11.85 7.84 -18.49
C ALA A 297 -13.33 8.19 -18.67
N THR A 298 -14.13 8.19 -17.59
CA THR A 298 -15.52 8.68 -17.65
C THR A 298 -15.63 10.15 -18.02
N GLY A 299 -14.59 10.95 -17.76
CA GLY A 299 -14.64 12.42 -17.85
C GLY A 299 -15.62 13.07 -16.86
N LYS A 300 -16.27 12.30 -15.97
CA LYS A 300 -17.21 12.80 -14.97
C LYS A 300 -16.57 13.05 -13.61
N PHE A 301 -15.48 12.36 -13.31
CA PHE A 301 -14.87 12.32 -11.99
C PHE A 301 -13.47 12.91 -11.99
N HIS A 302 -13.13 13.54 -10.87
CA HIS A 302 -11.78 13.96 -10.53
C HIS A 302 -11.37 13.30 -9.21
N ILE A 303 -10.19 12.67 -9.20
CA ILE A 303 -9.59 12.11 -7.98
C ILE A 303 -8.79 13.22 -7.33
N THR A 304 -9.28 13.75 -6.22
CA THR A 304 -8.65 14.85 -5.49
C THR A 304 -7.57 14.35 -4.54
N ALA A 305 -7.80 13.23 -3.86
CA ALA A 305 -6.88 12.60 -2.94
C ALA A 305 -6.76 11.11 -3.19
N MET A 306 -5.55 10.58 -3.02
CA MET A 306 -5.24 9.17 -3.15
C MET A 306 -4.12 8.82 -2.18
N ALA A 307 -4.31 7.78 -1.36
CA ALA A 307 -3.25 7.23 -0.54
C ALA A 307 -3.47 5.75 -0.25
N MET A 308 -2.38 5.03 0.04
CA MET A 308 -2.40 3.64 0.46
C MET A 308 -2.40 3.53 1.99
N PHE A 309 -3.26 2.66 2.52
CA PHE A 309 -3.44 2.43 3.96
C PHE A 309 -3.32 0.94 4.28
N SER A 310 -2.88 0.63 5.50
CA SER A 310 -2.92 -0.71 6.09
C SER A 310 -3.95 -0.67 7.22
N VAL A 311 -5.15 -1.19 7.04
CA VAL A 311 -6.24 -1.00 8.02
C VAL A 311 -6.16 -2.08 9.10
N GLU A 312 -6.22 -1.70 10.38
CA GLU A 312 -6.30 -2.70 11.45
C GLU A 312 -7.71 -3.31 11.52
N ILE A 313 -7.87 -4.47 12.14
CA ILE A 313 -9.17 -5.14 12.19
C ILE A 313 -10.21 -4.31 12.97
N ALA A 314 -9.81 -3.63 14.04
CA ALA A 314 -10.67 -2.75 14.82
C ALA A 314 -11.12 -1.55 13.98
N ASP A 315 -10.19 -0.91 13.25
CA ASP A 315 -10.50 0.20 12.33
C ASP A 315 -11.44 -0.25 11.20
N ALA A 316 -11.25 -1.46 10.67
CA ALA A 316 -12.13 -2.00 9.63
C ALA A 316 -13.55 -2.27 10.17
N GLN A 317 -13.67 -2.73 11.42
CA GLN A 317 -14.96 -2.94 12.08
C GLN A 317 -15.69 -1.62 12.36
N GLU A 318 -14.97 -0.59 12.81
CA GLU A 318 -15.51 0.75 13.02
C GLU A 318 -15.95 1.36 11.67
N PHE A 319 -15.09 1.31 10.65
CA PHE A 319 -15.41 1.83 9.33
C PHE A 319 -16.65 1.18 8.70
N TYR A 320 -16.84 -0.13 8.89
CA TYR A 320 -17.98 -0.86 8.36
C TYR A 320 -19.15 -1.01 9.34
N GLU A 321 -19.12 -0.36 10.52
CA GLU A 321 -20.07 -0.61 11.60
C GLU A 321 -21.54 -0.53 11.14
N ILE A 322 -21.86 0.42 10.25
CA ILE A 322 -23.20 0.60 9.68
C ILE A 322 -23.75 -0.63 8.93
N TYR A 323 -22.89 -1.56 8.52
CA TYR A 323 -23.27 -2.79 7.84
C TYR A 323 -23.45 -3.99 8.79
N LYS A 324 -23.10 -3.82 10.07
CA LYS A 324 -23.22 -4.87 11.09
C LYS A 324 -24.70 -5.22 11.28
N GLY A 325 -25.02 -6.51 11.17
CA GLY A 325 -26.41 -7.00 11.25
C GLY A 325 -27.25 -6.76 9.99
N VAL A 326 -26.78 -5.95 9.03
CA VAL A 326 -27.43 -5.72 7.74
C VAL A 326 -26.86 -6.66 6.67
N LEU A 327 -25.54 -6.80 6.61
CA LEU A 327 -24.87 -7.67 5.67
C LEU A 327 -24.39 -8.96 6.35
N PRO A 328 -24.77 -10.15 5.84
CA PRO A 328 -24.25 -11.43 6.35
C PRO A 328 -22.73 -11.55 6.24
N ALA A 329 -22.13 -10.82 5.30
CA ALA A 329 -20.70 -10.84 5.01
C ALA A 329 -19.87 -9.84 5.83
N PHE A 330 -20.46 -9.16 6.83
CA PHE A 330 -19.80 -8.10 7.62
C PHE A 330 -18.41 -8.51 8.14
N GLU A 331 -18.31 -9.63 8.85
CA GLU A 331 -17.03 -10.09 9.41
C GLU A 331 -15.98 -10.34 8.31
N GLY A 332 -16.38 -11.00 7.23
CA GLY A 332 -15.52 -11.26 6.08
C GLY A 332 -15.06 -9.98 5.38
N MET A 333 -15.90 -8.95 5.32
CA MET A 333 -15.54 -7.64 4.77
C MET A 333 -14.47 -6.94 5.62
N CYS A 334 -14.61 -6.96 6.94
CA CYS A 334 -13.64 -6.37 7.85
C CYS A 334 -12.29 -7.09 7.77
N ILE A 335 -12.30 -8.43 7.84
CA ILE A 335 -11.10 -9.26 7.68
C ILE A 335 -10.43 -8.99 6.33
N HIS A 336 -11.20 -8.93 5.25
CA HIS A 336 -10.64 -8.71 3.92
C HIS A 336 -10.05 -7.31 3.74
N LEU A 337 -10.57 -6.29 4.43
CA LEU A 337 -9.96 -4.95 4.42
C LEU A 337 -8.66 -4.92 5.25
N ALA A 338 -8.62 -5.68 6.35
CA ALA A 338 -7.48 -5.73 7.27
C ALA A 338 -6.35 -6.70 6.85
N GLU A 339 -6.63 -7.67 5.99
CA GLU A 339 -5.63 -8.66 5.54
C GLU A 339 -4.60 -8.11 4.54
N GLY A 340 -4.68 -6.83 4.16
CA GLY A 340 -3.71 -6.25 3.24
C GLY A 340 -3.89 -4.76 3.03
N LYS A 341 -3.03 -4.18 2.20
CA LYS A 341 -3.09 -2.75 1.89
C LYS A 341 -4.25 -2.45 0.97
N CYS A 342 -4.87 -1.31 1.16
CA CYS A 342 -5.89 -0.77 0.27
C CYS A 342 -5.46 0.60 -0.29
N VAL A 343 -6.05 1.03 -1.39
CA VAL A 343 -5.87 2.41 -1.89
C VAL A 343 -7.18 3.15 -1.70
N VAL A 344 -7.14 4.23 -0.93
CA VAL A 344 -8.30 5.06 -0.63
C VAL A 344 -8.23 6.31 -1.48
N LEU A 345 -9.38 6.64 -2.08
CA LEU A 345 -9.57 7.78 -2.96
C LEU A 345 -10.65 8.70 -2.39
N GLU A 346 -10.39 10.00 -2.41
CA GLU A 346 -11.45 11.00 -2.45
C GLU A 346 -11.75 11.31 -3.92
N ILE A 347 -13.01 11.22 -4.29
CA ILE A 347 -13.47 11.45 -5.66
C ILE A 347 -14.56 12.52 -5.62
N GLN A 348 -14.48 13.46 -6.56
CA GLN A 348 -15.49 14.50 -6.79
C GLN A 348 -16.03 14.41 -8.22
N CYS A 349 -17.26 14.87 -8.42
CA CYS A 349 -17.77 15.14 -9.77
C CYS A 349 -17.13 16.42 -10.31
N ILE A 350 -16.85 16.44 -11.61
CA ILE A 350 -16.38 17.64 -12.30
C ILE A 350 -17.50 18.69 -12.38
N ASP A 351 -18.73 18.24 -12.62
CA ASP A 351 -19.91 19.12 -12.50
C ASP A 351 -20.30 19.23 -11.01
N PRO A 352 -20.19 20.42 -10.41
CA PRO A 352 -20.48 20.62 -8.98
C PRO A 352 -21.97 20.45 -8.64
N ASN A 353 -22.88 20.44 -9.63
CA ASN A 353 -24.31 20.26 -9.41
C ASN A 353 -24.71 18.78 -9.28
N LEU A 354 -23.80 17.86 -9.62
CA LEU A 354 -24.06 16.43 -9.50
C LEU A 354 -23.79 15.94 -8.07
N ASN A 355 -24.60 14.99 -7.65
CA ASN A 355 -24.36 14.24 -6.42
C ASN A 355 -23.27 13.20 -6.67
N CYS A 356 -22.06 13.45 -6.17
CA CYS A 356 -20.91 12.61 -6.48
C CYS A 356 -21.08 11.15 -6.03
N VAL A 357 -21.70 10.92 -4.87
CA VAL A 357 -21.97 9.57 -4.35
C VAL A 357 -22.88 8.80 -5.30
N SER A 358 -23.99 9.41 -5.74
CA SER A 358 -24.97 8.77 -6.62
C SER A 358 -24.39 8.45 -8.01
N GLU A 359 -23.63 9.38 -8.58
CA GLU A 359 -22.95 9.15 -9.87
C GLU A 359 -21.88 8.05 -9.76
N PHE A 360 -21.08 8.07 -8.70
CA PHE A 360 -20.01 7.08 -8.54
C PHE A 360 -20.55 5.67 -8.27
N ARG A 361 -21.66 5.54 -7.53
CA ARG A 361 -22.33 4.24 -7.33
C ARG A 361 -22.78 3.59 -8.64
N GLN A 362 -23.19 4.39 -9.64
CA GLN A 362 -23.51 3.86 -10.97
C GLN A 362 -22.28 3.27 -11.66
N LEU A 363 -21.12 3.92 -11.56
CA LEU A 363 -19.85 3.41 -12.08
C LEU A 363 -19.37 2.16 -11.32
N ALA A 364 -19.54 2.14 -10.00
CA ALA A 364 -19.17 1.02 -9.15
C ALA A 364 -20.03 -0.22 -9.45
N GLY A 365 -21.34 -0.04 -9.64
CA GLY A 365 -22.32 -1.11 -9.78
C GLY A 365 -22.75 -1.71 -8.43
N PRO A 366 -23.76 -2.61 -8.42
CA PRO A 366 -24.23 -3.31 -7.22
C PRO A 366 -23.11 -4.03 -6.43
N ARG A 367 -23.32 -4.30 -5.14
CA ARG A 367 -22.29 -4.94 -4.31
C ARG A 367 -21.89 -6.34 -4.76
N ASP A 368 -22.81 -7.08 -5.36
CA ASP A 368 -22.57 -8.44 -5.84
C ASP A 368 -21.94 -8.42 -7.25
N PRO A 369 -20.69 -8.90 -7.41
CA PRO A 369 -20.03 -8.94 -8.72
C PRO A 369 -20.73 -9.85 -9.74
N GLY A 370 -21.35 -10.95 -9.29
CA GLY A 370 -22.08 -11.87 -10.16
C GLY A 370 -23.29 -11.19 -10.79
N LEU A 371 -24.06 -10.44 -10.00
CA LEU A 371 -25.15 -9.59 -10.48
C LEU A 371 -24.64 -8.49 -11.43
N CYS A 372 -23.51 -7.86 -11.09
CA CYS A 372 -22.91 -6.84 -11.94
C CYS A 372 -22.54 -7.40 -13.32
N ARG A 373 -21.91 -8.57 -13.40
CA ARG A 373 -21.55 -9.17 -14.70
C ARG A 373 -22.75 -9.40 -15.61
N GLN A 374 -23.94 -9.60 -15.05
CA GLN A 374 -25.17 -9.81 -15.81
C GLN A 374 -25.85 -8.49 -16.21
N LEU A 375 -25.97 -7.54 -15.27
CA LEU A 375 -26.79 -6.34 -15.45
C LEU A 375 -25.98 -5.06 -15.74
N TYR A 376 -24.74 -5.02 -15.28
CA TYR A 376 -23.84 -3.85 -15.35
C TYR A 376 -22.41 -4.30 -15.73
N PRO A 377 -22.20 -4.96 -16.89
CA PRO A 377 -20.95 -5.67 -17.21
C PRO A 377 -19.70 -4.78 -17.25
N ASN A 378 -19.90 -3.47 -17.44
CA ASN A 378 -18.84 -2.48 -17.47
C ASN A 378 -18.60 -1.81 -16.11
N SER A 379 -19.27 -2.21 -15.04
CA SER A 379 -19.04 -1.63 -13.71
C SER A 379 -17.71 -2.09 -13.13
N ILE A 380 -17.13 -1.28 -12.23
CA ILE A 380 -15.86 -1.65 -11.57
C ILE A 380 -15.99 -3.00 -10.86
N ARG A 381 -17.12 -3.24 -10.18
CA ARG A 381 -17.38 -4.50 -9.48
C ARG A 381 -17.59 -5.69 -10.41
N ALA A 382 -18.15 -5.49 -11.61
CA ALA A 382 -18.24 -6.56 -12.62
C ALA A 382 -16.86 -7.02 -13.08
N LEU A 383 -15.98 -6.06 -13.38
CA LEU A 383 -14.68 -6.30 -14.02
C LEU A 383 -13.64 -6.87 -13.05
N TYR A 384 -13.61 -6.36 -11.82
CA TYR A 384 -12.54 -6.67 -10.86
C TYR A 384 -13.02 -7.42 -9.61
N GLY A 385 -14.34 -7.58 -9.45
CA GLY A 385 -14.94 -8.26 -8.30
C GLY A 385 -14.95 -9.78 -8.48
N LYS A 386 -14.53 -10.49 -7.44
CA LYS A 386 -14.48 -11.96 -7.39
C LYS A 386 -15.69 -12.54 -6.66
N THR A 387 -15.97 -12.03 -5.46
CA THR A 387 -17.03 -12.49 -4.57
C THR A 387 -17.74 -11.30 -3.91
N SER A 388 -18.79 -11.54 -3.12
CA SER A 388 -19.45 -10.48 -2.34
C SER A 388 -18.53 -9.77 -1.34
N ILE A 389 -17.55 -10.49 -0.79
CA ILE A 389 -16.51 -9.94 0.11
C ILE A 389 -15.42 -9.23 -0.70
N GLN A 390 -14.89 -9.94 -1.72
CA GLN A 390 -13.88 -9.46 -2.65
C GLN A 390 -14.54 -8.79 -3.85
N ASN A 391 -15.32 -7.74 -3.62
CA ASN A 391 -16.11 -7.07 -4.65
C ASN A 391 -15.39 -5.88 -5.29
N ALA A 392 -14.07 -5.94 -5.46
CA ALA A 392 -13.19 -4.87 -5.96
C ALA A 392 -13.08 -3.61 -5.10
N ILE A 393 -14.18 -2.89 -4.91
CA ILE A 393 -14.18 -1.57 -4.26
C ILE A 393 -15.29 -1.43 -3.21
N HIS A 394 -14.97 -0.75 -2.11
CA HIS A 394 -15.97 -0.02 -1.33
C HIS A 394 -16.20 1.34 -1.97
N CYS A 395 -17.44 1.80 -1.94
CA CYS A 395 -17.80 3.17 -2.26
C CYS A 395 -18.87 3.62 -1.27
N THR A 396 -18.87 4.90 -0.93
CA THR A 396 -19.92 5.50 -0.09
C THR A 396 -21.30 5.18 -0.64
N ASP A 397 -22.24 4.80 0.24
CA ASP A 397 -23.61 4.44 -0.15
C ASP A 397 -24.59 5.63 -0.07
N LEU A 398 -24.41 6.53 0.91
CA LEU A 398 -25.28 7.69 1.16
C LEU A 398 -24.52 9.02 0.97
N PRO A 399 -25.14 10.06 0.37
CA PRO A 399 -24.53 11.38 0.17
C PRO A 399 -23.94 12.02 1.43
N GLU A 400 -24.62 11.89 2.56
CA GLU A 400 -24.24 12.43 3.86
C GLU A 400 -22.97 11.78 4.43
N ASP A 401 -22.66 10.55 4.04
CA ASP A 401 -21.53 9.78 4.59
C ASP A 401 -20.22 10.03 3.85
N GLY A 402 -20.26 10.58 2.63
CA GLY A 402 -19.08 10.71 1.76
C GLY A 402 -17.96 11.48 2.43
N LYS A 403 -18.30 12.60 3.06
CA LYS A 403 -17.36 13.41 3.83
C LYS A 403 -16.79 12.64 5.03
N THR A 404 -17.64 11.96 5.79
CA THR A 404 -17.26 11.26 7.02
C THR A 404 -16.32 10.09 6.72
N GLU A 405 -16.63 9.29 5.70
CA GLU A 405 -15.79 8.17 5.26
C GLU A 405 -14.41 8.65 4.77
N VAL A 406 -14.35 9.76 4.01
CA VAL A 406 -13.07 10.34 3.58
C VAL A 406 -12.28 10.87 4.77
N GLN A 407 -12.94 11.53 5.74
CA GLN A 407 -12.28 12.02 6.96
C GLN A 407 -11.75 10.88 7.82
N TYR A 408 -12.43 9.74 7.87
CA TYR A 408 -11.97 8.56 8.59
C TYR A 408 -10.55 8.17 8.16
N PHE A 409 -10.32 8.01 6.86
CA PHE A 409 -9.01 7.66 6.34
C PHE A 409 -7.99 8.81 6.41
N PHE A 410 -8.34 9.98 5.86
CA PHE A 410 -7.38 11.06 5.66
C PHE A 410 -7.15 11.96 6.88
N LYS A 411 -7.93 11.80 7.97
CA LYS A 411 -7.72 12.51 9.24
C LYS A 411 -7.52 11.60 10.45
N LEU A 412 -8.27 10.50 10.59
CA LEU A 412 -8.16 9.64 11.76
C LEU A 412 -7.05 8.61 11.57
N LEU A 413 -7.18 7.71 10.57
CA LEU A 413 -6.18 6.68 10.31
C LEU A 413 -4.82 7.23 9.87
N ALA A 414 -4.83 8.34 9.13
CA ALA A 414 -3.61 9.02 8.73
C ALA A 414 -2.72 9.49 9.91
N LYS A 415 -3.30 9.68 11.11
CA LYS A 415 -2.57 10.04 12.34
C LYS A 415 -1.99 8.84 13.07
N THR A 416 -2.59 7.66 12.92
CA THR A 416 -2.18 6.45 13.65
C THR A 416 -1.19 5.59 12.86
N GLN A 417 -1.29 5.57 11.53
CA GLN A 417 -0.52 4.63 10.69
C GLN A 417 0.87 5.11 10.25
N PHE A 418 1.21 6.37 10.51
CA PHE A 418 2.40 6.99 9.95
C PHE A 418 3.13 7.93 10.93
N VAL A 419 2.73 7.92 12.21
CA VAL A 419 3.38 8.67 13.30
C VAL A 419 4.25 7.73 14.11
#